data_AF-A0A3M0FX13-F1
#
_entry.id   AF-A0A3M0FX13-F1
#
_cell.length_a   1.000
_cell.length_b   1.000
_cell.length_c   1.000
_cell.angle_alpha   90.00
_cell.angle_beta   90.00
_cell.angle_gamma   90.00
#
_symmetry.space_group_name_H-M   'P 1'
#
loop_
_entity.id
_entity.type
_entity.pdbx_description
1 polymer ?
#
loop_
_entity_poly.entity_id
_entity_poly.type
_entity_poly.pdbx_seq_one_letter_code
_entity_poly.pdbx_strand_id
1 'polypeptide(L)'
;MEDVVVASDLVGCRYRLVQRRAHPEVPRTRSSIARAERYSAAVDAVMELFPRKAPGRFRRIDLGGDDWERAMATLEAIASGYTHITNAVFATDKWKVHVELLLREGSVYTPIIVSNHRIARKHPKKTTLAVPIHRLGLSEPLEVAYKTRHHAVDGYRLALAARALEDMDLNSGRGGAVGQDHQQVFFMETAKFDVQRAMDKPLPTAPVRVKECASCRFWPLCEQKLTAADDISLFLPGDRGRPFRERGITTVQALIDADLGEPSRLAAAWRAGQTLLRRGDTVVPRADVEVDVDMEAYMDQGAYLWGAWFEGAYHPFVTWEPLGGRAEAENFAKFWRWLMQLRDKTHAEGKTFAAYCYSAHGENHWMRRSAQRFREVDEREVEEFISSPEWVDLFAHVKRSFAGPFGLGLKVVAPVAGFRWPEEDFDGEESVNARRKALAGDMSVRQRLLDYNAGDVHATRIVREWMTAGAPGVSQL
;
A
#
# COMPACT_ATOMS: atom_id res chain seq x y z
N MET A 1 -18.00 -9.39 23.35
CA MET A 1 -17.87 -10.15 22.08
C MET A 1 -16.50 -9.91 21.43
N GLU A 2 -15.40 -10.20 22.15
CA GLU A 2 -14.05 -9.77 21.68
C GLU A 2 -13.32 -10.82 20.83
N ASP A 3 -13.84 -12.06 20.73
CA ASP A 3 -13.07 -13.19 20.18
C ASP A 3 -13.80 -14.01 19.09
N VAL A 4 -14.73 -13.35 18.41
CA VAL A 4 -15.43 -13.89 17.26
C VAL A 4 -14.66 -13.61 15.96
N VAL A 5 -15.01 -14.33 14.89
CA VAL A 5 -14.42 -14.15 13.56
C VAL A 5 -14.81 -12.77 13.01
N VAL A 6 -13.83 -12.04 12.47
CA VAL A 6 -14.07 -10.81 11.69
C VAL A 6 -13.56 -10.97 10.25
N ALA A 7 -13.93 -10.06 9.36
CA ALA A 7 -13.53 -10.11 7.94
C ALA A 7 -12.02 -10.28 7.72
N SER A 8 -11.18 -9.64 8.55
CA SER A 8 -9.73 -9.75 8.46
C SER A 8 -9.17 -11.11 8.91
N ASP A 9 -9.96 -11.96 9.56
CA ASP A 9 -9.60 -13.35 9.88
C ASP A 9 -9.97 -14.32 8.73
N LEU A 10 -10.76 -13.87 7.75
CA LEU A 10 -11.16 -14.65 6.56
C LEU A 10 -10.17 -14.50 5.40
N VAL A 11 -9.28 -13.51 5.48
CA VAL A 11 -8.27 -13.21 4.47
C VAL A 11 -6.88 -13.06 5.10
N GLY A 12 -5.83 -13.44 4.38
CA GLY A 12 -4.46 -13.37 4.89
C GLY A 12 -4.15 -14.45 5.95
N CYS A 13 -3.48 -14.06 7.04
CA CYS A 13 -3.00 -14.99 8.08
C CYS A 13 -4.12 -15.47 9.03
N ARG A 14 -4.75 -16.60 8.73
CA ARG A 14 -5.77 -17.21 9.63
C ARG A 14 -5.22 -17.71 10.95
N TYR A 15 -3.92 -18.04 11.02
CA TYR A 15 -3.26 -18.41 12.28
C TYR A 15 -3.22 -17.25 13.29
N ARG A 16 -3.40 -16.00 12.84
CA ARG A 16 -3.55 -14.85 13.74
C ARG A 16 -4.75 -15.00 14.67
N LEU A 17 -5.86 -15.59 14.21
CA LEU A 17 -7.03 -15.87 15.06
C LEU A 17 -6.67 -16.89 16.15
N VAL A 18 -5.93 -17.94 15.80
CA VAL A 18 -5.43 -18.94 16.78
C VAL A 18 -4.55 -18.26 17.83
N GLN A 19 -3.63 -17.40 17.40
CA GLN A 19 -2.76 -16.65 18.32
C GLN A 19 -3.54 -15.65 19.18
N ARG A 20 -4.57 -15.00 18.65
CA ARG A 20 -5.43 -14.09 19.42
C ARG A 20 -6.17 -14.79 20.54
N ARG A 21 -6.66 -16.01 20.28
CA ARG A 21 -7.34 -16.88 21.25
C ARG A 21 -6.41 -17.40 22.33
N ALA A 22 -5.23 -17.86 21.92
CA ALA A 22 -4.25 -18.43 22.84
C ALA A 22 -3.51 -17.37 23.67
N HIS A 23 -3.35 -16.16 23.11
CA HIS A 23 -2.54 -15.08 23.69
C HIS A 23 -3.27 -13.72 23.66
N PRO A 24 -4.40 -13.58 24.39
CA PRO A 24 -5.13 -12.32 24.47
C PRO A 24 -4.28 -11.19 25.09
N GLU A 25 -3.34 -11.54 25.98
CA GLU A 25 -2.47 -10.63 26.72
C GLU A 25 -1.45 -9.87 25.86
N VAL A 26 -1.09 -10.40 24.68
CA VAL A 26 -0.10 -9.77 23.81
C VAL A 26 -0.66 -8.45 23.27
N PRO A 27 -0.09 -7.28 23.56
CA PRO A 27 -0.68 -5.99 23.17
C PRO A 27 -0.56 -5.74 21.66
N ARG A 28 -1.46 -4.94 21.10
CA ARG A 28 -1.32 -4.46 19.71
C ARG A 28 -0.03 -3.64 19.56
N THR A 29 0.60 -3.72 18.39
CA THR A 29 1.80 -2.92 18.09
C THR A 29 1.45 -1.43 18.01
N ARG A 30 2.42 -0.55 18.27
CA ARG A 30 2.24 0.92 18.11
C ARG A 30 1.77 1.28 16.70
N SER A 31 2.35 0.66 15.67
CA SER A 31 1.95 0.86 14.28
C SER A 31 0.50 0.43 14.01
N SER A 32 0.04 -0.67 14.63
CA SER A 32 -1.36 -1.09 14.55
C SER A 32 -2.32 -0.13 15.25
N ILE A 33 -1.91 0.44 16.40
CA ILE A 33 -2.70 1.44 17.12
C ILE A 33 -2.82 2.71 16.27
N ALA A 34 -1.71 3.26 15.79
CA ALA A 34 -1.70 4.43 14.91
C ALA A 34 -2.49 4.21 13.61
N ARG A 35 -2.49 2.99 13.04
CA ARG A 35 -3.34 2.65 11.89
C ARG A 35 -4.82 2.64 12.25
N ALA A 36 -5.20 2.16 13.42
CA ALA A 36 -6.59 2.18 13.90
C ALA A 36 -7.07 3.60 14.19
N GLU A 37 -6.24 4.46 14.79
CA GLU A 37 -6.56 5.88 15.02
C GLU A 37 -6.78 6.63 13.70
N ARG A 38 -5.92 6.41 12.70
CA ARG A 38 -6.12 6.98 11.35
C ARG A 38 -7.41 6.49 10.71
N TYR A 39 -7.74 5.22 10.88
CA TYR A 39 -9.00 4.66 10.41
C TYR A 39 -10.21 5.32 11.09
N SER A 40 -10.18 5.45 12.42
CA SER A 40 -11.24 6.13 13.16
C SER A 40 -11.43 7.56 12.68
N ALA A 41 -10.34 8.34 12.54
CA ALA A 41 -10.43 9.71 12.07
C ALA A 41 -10.96 9.84 10.63
N ALA A 42 -10.64 8.87 9.75
CA ALA A 42 -11.18 8.83 8.40
C ALA A 42 -12.67 8.47 8.40
N VAL A 43 -13.08 7.51 9.24
CA VAL A 43 -14.49 7.18 9.46
C VAL A 43 -15.24 8.41 9.95
N ASP A 44 -14.76 9.10 10.99
CA ASP A 44 -15.40 10.30 11.54
C ASP A 44 -15.59 11.38 10.46
N ALA A 45 -14.54 11.64 9.67
CA ALA A 45 -14.61 12.60 8.57
C ALA A 45 -15.65 12.21 7.50
N VAL A 46 -15.79 10.92 7.20
CA VAL A 46 -16.77 10.41 6.23
C VAL A 46 -18.20 10.45 6.81
N MET A 47 -18.35 10.14 8.09
CA MET A 47 -19.65 10.13 8.80
C MET A 47 -20.29 11.52 8.83
N GLU A 48 -19.48 12.59 8.92
CA GLU A 48 -19.93 13.98 8.81
C GLU A 48 -20.51 14.33 7.42
N LEU A 49 -20.10 13.61 6.36
CA LEU A 49 -20.55 13.84 4.99
C LEU A 49 -21.83 13.09 4.63
N PHE A 50 -22.23 12.09 5.43
CA PHE A 50 -23.49 11.39 5.20
C PHE A 50 -24.70 12.31 5.40
N PRO A 51 -25.77 12.15 4.59
CA PRO A 51 -26.97 12.97 4.73
C PRO A 51 -27.53 12.92 6.15
N ARG A 52 -27.80 14.11 6.71
CA ARG A 52 -28.38 14.24 8.07
C ARG A 52 -29.88 14.49 8.05
N LYS A 53 -30.38 15.13 7.00
CA LYS A 53 -31.80 15.46 6.80
C LYS A 53 -32.10 15.47 5.30
N ALA A 54 -33.30 15.06 4.94
CA ALA A 54 -33.85 15.19 3.60
C ALA A 54 -35.39 15.20 3.67
N PRO A 55 -36.09 15.74 2.65
CA PRO A 55 -37.55 15.68 2.60
C PRO A 55 -38.08 14.24 2.40
N GLY A 56 -39.38 14.04 2.63
CA GLY A 56 -40.05 12.77 2.39
C GLY A 56 -39.85 11.74 3.50
N ARG A 57 -39.59 10.48 3.13
CA ARG A 57 -39.48 9.33 4.06
C ARG A 57 -38.11 9.20 4.74
N PHE A 58 -37.26 10.23 4.68
CA PHE A 58 -35.92 10.17 5.26
C PHE A 58 -35.97 10.01 6.79
N ARG A 59 -35.34 8.96 7.30
CA ARG A 59 -35.23 8.67 8.73
C ARG A 59 -33.82 8.16 9.01
N ARG A 60 -33.03 8.97 9.73
CA ARG A 60 -31.69 8.62 10.17
C ARG A 60 -31.68 8.30 11.66
N ILE A 61 -30.90 7.30 12.04
CA ILE A 61 -30.51 7.01 13.41
C ILE A 61 -29.00 6.77 13.46
N ASP A 62 -28.35 7.38 14.43
CA ASP A 62 -26.92 7.18 14.70
C ASP A 62 -26.77 6.31 15.94
N LEU A 63 -26.33 5.07 15.75
CA LEU A 63 -26.24 4.10 16.85
C LEU A 63 -25.02 4.38 17.74
N GLY A 64 -25.26 4.42 19.05
CA GLY A 64 -24.23 4.54 20.09
C GLY A 64 -24.17 3.29 20.96
N GLY A 65 -23.24 3.28 21.92
CA GLY A 65 -23.03 2.15 22.82
C GLY A 65 -21.93 1.20 22.37
N ASP A 66 -21.76 0.12 23.13
CA ASP A 66 -20.80 -0.94 22.82
C ASP A 66 -21.27 -1.83 21.66
N ASP A 67 -20.44 -2.81 21.27
CA ASP A 67 -20.75 -3.70 20.14
C ASP A 67 -22.07 -4.46 20.32
N TRP A 68 -22.44 -4.84 21.55
CA TRP A 68 -23.64 -5.61 21.82
C TRP A 68 -24.88 -4.73 21.77
N GLU A 69 -24.82 -3.56 22.42
CA GLU A 69 -25.88 -2.55 22.37
C GLU A 69 -26.17 -2.13 20.93
N ARG A 70 -25.13 -1.86 20.15
CA ARG A 70 -25.25 -1.51 18.73
C ARG A 70 -25.79 -2.65 17.88
N ALA A 71 -25.44 -3.90 18.18
CA ALA A 71 -25.98 -5.05 17.44
C ALA A 71 -27.49 -5.19 17.64
N MET A 72 -27.99 -5.04 18.88
CA MET A 72 -29.43 -5.06 19.16
C MET A 72 -30.14 -3.86 18.52
N ALA A 73 -29.60 -2.65 18.72
CA ALA A 73 -30.17 -1.44 18.15
C ALA A 73 -30.18 -1.44 16.60
N THR A 74 -29.23 -2.15 15.97
CA THR A 74 -29.23 -2.36 14.51
C THR A 74 -30.48 -3.12 14.06
N LEU A 75 -30.83 -4.21 14.74
CA LEU A 75 -32.01 -5.01 14.41
C LEU A 75 -33.31 -4.22 14.64
N GLU A 76 -33.40 -3.48 15.75
CA GLU A 76 -34.54 -2.62 16.06
C GLU A 76 -34.73 -1.49 15.02
N ALA A 77 -33.63 -0.88 14.58
CA ALA A 77 -33.64 0.17 13.57
C ALA A 77 -34.06 -0.36 12.20
N ILE A 78 -33.64 -1.58 11.83
CA ILE A 78 -34.09 -2.28 10.62
C ILE A 78 -35.60 -2.55 10.71
N ALA A 79 -36.08 -3.14 11.81
CA ALA A 79 -37.50 -3.43 12.02
C ALA A 79 -38.37 -2.16 11.99
N SER A 80 -37.83 -1.05 12.50
CA SER A 80 -38.47 0.27 12.47
C SER A 80 -38.43 0.97 11.11
N GLY A 81 -37.72 0.39 10.13
CA GLY A 81 -37.64 0.86 8.75
C GLY A 81 -36.89 2.17 8.57
N TYR A 82 -35.87 2.45 9.40
CA TYR A 82 -35.00 3.63 9.23
C TYR A 82 -34.30 3.57 7.87
N THR A 83 -34.20 4.72 7.19
CA THR A 83 -33.56 4.78 5.87
C THR A 83 -32.05 4.83 5.95
N HIS A 84 -31.50 5.44 7.00
CA HIS A 84 -30.07 5.55 7.25
C HIS A 84 -29.78 5.11 8.69
N ILE A 85 -29.15 3.95 8.84
CA ILE A 85 -28.75 3.42 10.16
C ILE A 85 -27.23 3.49 10.19
N THR A 86 -26.68 4.49 10.85
CA THR A 86 -25.22 4.63 10.94
C THR A 86 -24.69 3.84 12.12
N ASN A 87 -23.40 3.49 12.06
CA ASN A 87 -22.77 2.70 13.11
C ASN A 87 -23.47 1.34 13.34
N ALA A 88 -23.92 0.69 12.28
CA ALA A 88 -24.54 -0.62 12.37
C ALA A 88 -23.52 -1.73 12.72
N VAL A 89 -23.97 -2.73 13.45
CA VAL A 89 -23.20 -3.93 13.79
C VAL A 89 -24.08 -5.15 13.58
N PHE A 90 -23.56 -6.15 12.88
CA PHE A 90 -24.11 -7.50 12.94
C PHE A 90 -23.16 -8.38 13.73
N ALA A 91 -23.69 -9.12 14.69
CA ALA A 91 -22.91 -10.00 15.55
C ALA A 91 -23.68 -11.27 15.89
N THR A 92 -22.94 -12.36 15.98
CA THR A 92 -23.37 -13.67 16.47
C THR A 92 -22.35 -14.16 17.50
N ASP A 93 -22.58 -15.36 18.05
CA ASP A 93 -21.59 -16.08 18.85
C ASP A 93 -20.33 -16.48 18.03
N LYS A 94 -20.42 -16.52 16.70
CA LYS A 94 -19.35 -17.00 15.80
C LYS A 94 -18.60 -15.89 15.08
N TRP A 95 -19.27 -14.81 14.70
CA TRP A 95 -18.69 -13.74 13.89
C TRP A 95 -19.31 -12.38 14.18
N LYS A 96 -18.60 -11.31 13.84
CA LYS A 96 -19.13 -9.94 13.84
C LYS A 96 -18.61 -9.10 12.69
N VAL A 97 -19.38 -8.08 12.32
CA VAL A 97 -18.98 -7.08 11.32
C VAL A 97 -19.55 -5.70 11.66
N HIS A 98 -18.72 -4.67 11.50
CA HIS A 98 -19.11 -3.27 11.59
C HIS A 98 -19.36 -2.71 10.20
N VAL A 99 -20.48 -1.99 10.08
CA VAL A 99 -20.89 -1.30 8.86
C VAL A 99 -21.14 0.17 9.22
N GLU A 100 -20.48 1.08 8.54
CA GLU A 100 -20.58 2.51 8.86
C GLU A 100 -21.97 3.07 8.54
N LEU A 101 -22.65 2.55 7.51
CA LEU A 101 -24.04 2.86 7.20
C LEU A 101 -24.78 1.66 6.59
N LEU A 102 -25.95 1.32 7.12
CA LEU A 102 -26.96 0.53 6.39
C LEU A 102 -27.94 1.49 5.72
N LEU A 103 -27.95 1.45 4.39
CA LEU A 103 -28.83 2.27 3.57
C LEU A 103 -30.04 1.44 3.16
N ARG A 104 -31.25 1.92 3.47
CA ARG A 104 -32.49 1.29 3.01
C ARG A 104 -32.81 1.71 1.57
N GLU A 105 -33.04 0.74 0.71
CA GLU A 105 -33.42 0.93 -0.69
C GLU A 105 -34.70 0.13 -0.96
N GLY A 106 -35.86 0.81 -0.94
CA GLY A 106 -37.16 0.14 -0.97
C GLY A 106 -37.40 -0.70 0.29
N SER A 107 -37.52 -2.03 0.12
CA SER A 107 -37.68 -2.99 1.23
C SER A 107 -36.38 -3.63 1.68
N VAL A 108 -35.27 -3.43 0.97
CA VAL A 108 -33.97 -4.05 1.25
C VAL A 108 -32.97 -3.05 1.83
N TYR A 109 -31.83 -3.54 2.29
CA TYR A 109 -30.72 -2.76 2.83
C TYR A 109 -29.42 -3.05 2.07
N THR A 110 -28.63 -1.99 1.87
CA THR A 110 -27.29 -2.01 1.28
C THR A 110 -26.27 -1.61 2.34
N PRO A 111 -25.30 -2.47 2.69
CA PRO A 111 -24.21 -2.09 3.59
C PRO A 111 -23.21 -1.17 2.90
N ILE A 112 -22.84 -0.11 3.59
CA ILE A 112 -21.84 0.87 3.16
C ILE A 112 -20.71 0.89 4.18
N ILE A 113 -19.48 0.68 3.70
CA ILE A 113 -18.27 0.72 4.53
C ILE A 113 -17.37 1.89 4.15
N VAL A 114 -16.53 2.29 5.10
CA VAL A 114 -15.41 3.21 4.89
C VAL A 114 -14.12 2.42 4.88
N SER A 115 -13.29 2.68 3.88
CA SER A 115 -11.97 2.09 3.68
C SER A 115 -10.90 3.17 3.72
N ASN A 116 -9.80 2.88 4.42
CA ASN A 116 -8.59 3.69 4.41
C ASN A 116 -7.78 3.52 3.12
N HIS A 117 -8.25 2.75 2.15
CA HIS A 117 -7.57 2.53 0.88
C HIS A 117 -8.32 3.19 -0.26
N ARG A 118 -7.61 3.41 -1.36
CA ARG A 118 -8.25 3.82 -2.60
C ARG A 118 -9.01 2.65 -3.21
N ILE A 119 -10.32 2.83 -3.38
CA ILE A 119 -11.26 1.81 -3.89
C ILE A 119 -11.64 1.99 -5.36
N ALA A 120 -11.33 3.14 -5.97
CA ALA A 120 -11.59 3.42 -7.38
C ALA A 120 -10.59 4.45 -7.94
N ARG A 121 -10.43 4.47 -9.26
CA ARG A 121 -9.66 5.49 -10.00
C ARG A 121 -10.38 5.86 -11.28
N LYS A 122 -10.31 7.15 -11.69
CA LYS A 122 -10.80 7.57 -13.01
C LYS A 122 -10.20 6.69 -14.10
N HIS A 123 -11.03 6.28 -15.05
CA HIS A 123 -10.60 5.39 -16.13
C HIS A 123 -11.42 5.65 -17.39
N PRO A 124 -10.78 5.88 -18.57
CA PRO A 124 -11.49 6.32 -19.77
C PRO A 124 -12.43 5.27 -20.38
N LYS A 125 -12.17 3.98 -20.14
CA LYS A 125 -12.89 2.85 -20.76
C LYS A 125 -13.67 1.96 -19.79
N LYS A 126 -13.70 2.30 -18.50
CA LYS A 126 -14.34 1.46 -17.47
C LYS A 126 -15.30 2.33 -16.69
N THR A 127 -16.48 1.81 -16.44
CA THR A 127 -17.50 2.44 -15.63
C THR A 127 -17.79 1.61 -14.39
N THR A 128 -18.32 2.27 -13.37
CA THR A 128 -18.85 1.64 -12.16
C THR A 128 -19.94 2.54 -11.61
N LEU A 129 -20.87 1.96 -10.85
CA LEU A 129 -21.93 2.72 -10.20
C LEU A 129 -21.36 3.47 -9.00
N ALA A 130 -21.65 4.77 -8.94
CA ALA A 130 -21.30 5.60 -7.80
C ALA A 130 -22.38 6.63 -7.47
N VAL A 131 -22.36 7.10 -6.23
CA VAL A 131 -23.18 8.22 -5.75
C VAL A 131 -22.27 9.21 -5.01
N PRO A 132 -22.37 10.53 -5.26
CA PRO A 132 -21.74 11.53 -4.41
C PRO A 132 -22.21 11.36 -2.96
N ILE A 133 -21.29 11.34 -2.01
CA ILE A 133 -21.62 10.91 -0.63
C ILE A 133 -22.76 11.70 0.02
N HIS A 134 -22.82 13.02 -0.23
CA HIS A 134 -23.88 13.91 0.25
C HIS A 134 -25.26 13.67 -0.36
N ARG A 135 -25.35 12.77 -1.36
CA ARG A 135 -26.58 12.32 -2.04
C ARG A 135 -26.90 10.85 -1.79
N LEU A 136 -26.12 10.16 -0.96
CA LEU A 136 -26.30 8.74 -0.68
C LEU A 136 -27.71 8.48 -0.13
N GLY A 137 -28.47 7.59 -0.77
CA GLY A 137 -29.89 7.35 -0.41
C GLY A 137 -30.87 8.44 -0.81
N LEU A 138 -30.41 9.51 -1.47
CA LEU A 138 -31.23 10.64 -1.96
C LEU A 138 -31.26 10.75 -3.49
N SER A 139 -30.45 9.93 -4.18
CA SER A 139 -30.44 9.80 -5.62
C SER A 139 -30.02 8.39 -6.02
N GLU A 140 -30.47 7.95 -7.19
CA GLU A 140 -30.01 6.71 -7.81
C GLU A 140 -28.50 6.76 -8.11
N PRO A 141 -27.79 5.62 -8.00
CA PRO A 141 -26.42 5.49 -8.50
C PRO A 141 -26.31 5.75 -10.00
N LEU A 142 -25.24 6.45 -10.38
CA LEU A 142 -24.93 6.77 -11.77
C LEU A 142 -23.68 6.02 -12.21
N GLU A 143 -23.63 5.65 -13.50
CA GLU A 143 -22.40 5.17 -14.10
C GLU A 143 -21.37 6.31 -14.20
N VAL A 144 -20.23 6.12 -13.57
CA VAL A 144 -19.10 7.06 -13.63
C VAL A 144 -17.89 6.39 -14.26
N ALA A 145 -17.10 7.14 -15.02
CA ALA A 145 -15.89 6.66 -15.71
C ALA A 145 -14.73 6.36 -14.74
N TYR A 146 -14.90 5.31 -13.93
CA TYR A 146 -13.96 4.82 -12.94
C TYR A 146 -13.75 3.32 -13.07
N LYS A 147 -12.55 2.86 -12.71
CA LYS A 147 -12.20 1.46 -12.50
C LYS A 147 -12.10 1.21 -10.99
N THR A 148 -12.87 0.25 -10.49
CA THR A 148 -12.80 -0.20 -9.09
C THR A 148 -11.46 -0.89 -8.80
N ARG A 149 -11.01 -0.77 -7.56
CA ARG A 149 -9.88 -1.49 -6.99
C ARG A 149 -10.42 -2.38 -5.87
N HIS A 150 -10.08 -3.65 -5.94
CA HIS A 150 -10.54 -4.63 -4.96
C HIS A 150 -9.55 -4.72 -3.79
N HIS A 151 -10.09 -4.61 -2.58
CA HIS A 151 -9.40 -4.94 -1.33
C HIS A 151 -10.16 -6.09 -0.68
N ALA A 152 -9.47 -7.22 -0.47
CA ALA A 152 -10.14 -8.46 -0.05
C ALA A 152 -10.88 -8.29 1.29
N VAL A 153 -10.27 -7.63 2.28
CA VAL A 153 -10.90 -7.37 3.60
C VAL A 153 -12.21 -6.61 3.44
N ASP A 154 -12.22 -5.54 2.65
CA ASP A 154 -13.41 -4.70 2.41
C ASP A 154 -14.54 -5.50 1.74
N GLY A 155 -14.19 -6.34 0.78
CA GLY A 155 -15.13 -7.27 0.15
C GLY A 155 -15.77 -8.24 1.16
N TYR A 156 -14.97 -8.84 2.04
CA TYR A 156 -15.48 -9.74 3.08
C TYR A 156 -16.27 -8.99 4.17
N ARG A 157 -15.96 -7.71 4.46
CA ARG A 157 -16.81 -6.89 5.35
C ARG A 157 -18.20 -6.71 4.75
N LEU A 158 -18.27 -6.31 3.48
CA LEU A 158 -19.55 -6.14 2.79
C LEU A 158 -20.31 -7.47 2.67
N ALA A 159 -19.63 -8.57 2.38
CA ALA A 159 -20.27 -9.88 2.25
C ALA A 159 -20.74 -10.47 3.58
N LEU A 160 -20.04 -10.24 4.70
CA LEU A 160 -20.54 -10.62 6.04
C LEU A 160 -21.81 -9.84 6.39
N ALA A 161 -21.85 -8.55 6.08
CA ALA A 161 -23.04 -7.74 6.31
C ALA A 161 -24.20 -8.16 5.39
N ALA A 162 -23.91 -8.44 4.11
CA ALA A 162 -24.89 -8.95 3.16
C ALA A 162 -25.49 -10.28 3.63
N ARG A 163 -24.67 -11.21 4.12
CA ARG A 163 -25.14 -12.48 4.72
C ARG A 163 -26.11 -12.25 5.87
N ALA A 164 -25.80 -11.32 6.79
CA ALA A 164 -26.70 -11.00 7.91
C ALA A 164 -28.07 -10.53 7.42
N LEU A 165 -28.09 -9.76 6.32
CA LEU A 165 -29.29 -9.27 5.68
C LEU A 165 -30.02 -10.37 4.89
N GLU A 166 -29.29 -11.30 4.26
CA GLU A 166 -29.86 -12.47 3.57
C GLU A 166 -30.64 -13.36 4.53
N ASP A 167 -30.11 -13.59 5.74
CA ASP A 167 -30.79 -14.34 6.79
C ASP A 167 -32.14 -13.71 7.21
N MET A 168 -32.37 -12.44 6.86
CA MET A 168 -33.60 -11.68 7.14
C MET A 168 -34.44 -11.39 5.88
N ASP A 169 -34.02 -11.86 4.70
CA ASP A 169 -34.61 -11.52 3.38
C ASP A 169 -34.58 -10.00 3.07
N LEU A 170 -33.53 -9.32 3.54
CA LEU A 170 -33.34 -7.86 3.41
C LEU A 170 -32.09 -7.47 2.62
N ASN A 171 -31.37 -8.41 2.01
CA ASN A 171 -30.15 -8.10 1.26
C ASN A 171 -30.47 -7.49 -0.10
N SER A 172 -29.82 -6.37 -0.43
CA SER A 172 -29.92 -5.75 -1.75
C SER A 172 -29.08 -6.43 -2.84
N GLY A 173 -28.18 -7.34 -2.47
CA GLY A 173 -27.24 -8.02 -3.38
C GLY A 173 -25.99 -7.18 -3.72
N ARG A 174 -25.90 -5.95 -3.21
CA ARG A 174 -24.76 -5.05 -3.41
C ARG A 174 -24.27 -4.45 -2.09
N GLY A 175 -23.05 -3.94 -2.13
CA GLY A 175 -22.43 -3.19 -1.04
C GLY A 175 -21.76 -1.94 -1.59
N GLY A 176 -21.68 -0.89 -0.77
CA GLY A 176 -21.00 0.35 -1.10
C GLY A 176 -19.71 0.52 -0.30
N ALA A 177 -18.70 1.15 -0.90
CA ALA A 177 -17.50 1.55 -0.20
C ALA A 177 -17.20 3.02 -0.44
N VAL A 178 -16.68 3.68 0.59
CA VAL A 178 -16.06 5.02 0.53
C VAL A 178 -14.57 4.83 0.71
N GLY A 179 -13.76 5.30 -0.25
CA GLY A 179 -12.31 5.24 -0.17
C GLY A 179 -11.70 6.56 0.29
N GLN A 180 -10.38 6.64 0.26
CA GLN A 180 -9.58 7.81 0.71
C GLN A 180 -9.96 9.19 0.13
N ASP A 181 -10.74 9.27 -0.95
CA ASP A 181 -11.18 10.56 -1.50
C ASP A 181 -12.38 11.17 -0.73
N HIS A 182 -13.10 10.36 0.04
CA HIS A 182 -14.30 10.72 0.83
C HIS A 182 -15.43 11.39 0.04
N GLN A 183 -15.38 11.40 -1.30
CA GLN A 183 -16.33 12.17 -2.12
C GLN A 183 -17.47 11.33 -2.67
N GLN A 184 -17.21 10.06 -2.92
CA GLN A 184 -18.13 9.17 -3.62
C GLN A 184 -18.20 7.81 -2.95
N VAL A 185 -19.38 7.22 -2.99
CA VAL A 185 -19.61 5.82 -2.65
C VAL A 185 -19.61 5.02 -3.95
N PHE A 186 -18.77 3.99 -4.04
CA PHE A 186 -18.73 3.08 -5.18
C PHE A 186 -19.39 1.75 -4.82
N PHE A 187 -20.22 1.23 -5.71
CA PHE A 187 -20.98 0.01 -5.46
C PHE A 187 -20.34 -1.22 -6.09
N MET A 188 -20.46 -2.36 -5.42
CA MET A 188 -19.99 -3.67 -5.88
C MET A 188 -20.95 -4.78 -5.47
N GLU A 189 -20.96 -5.88 -6.23
CA GLU A 189 -21.69 -7.10 -5.89
C GLU A 189 -21.03 -7.82 -4.71
N THR A 190 -21.84 -8.18 -3.71
CA THR A 190 -21.37 -8.87 -2.49
C THR A 190 -21.21 -10.37 -2.69
N ALA A 191 -22.00 -10.97 -3.59
CA ALA A 191 -21.96 -12.40 -3.92
C ALA A 191 -20.61 -12.89 -4.48
N LYS A 192 -19.70 -11.99 -4.87
CA LYS A 192 -18.34 -12.34 -5.32
C LYS A 192 -17.46 -12.91 -4.21
N PHE A 193 -17.85 -12.74 -2.95
CA PHE A 193 -17.07 -13.17 -1.79
C PHE A 193 -17.78 -14.30 -1.07
N ASP A 194 -17.25 -15.51 -1.22
CA ASP A 194 -17.79 -16.72 -0.61
C ASP A 194 -17.40 -16.81 0.88
N VAL A 195 -18.21 -16.15 1.71
CA VAL A 195 -18.03 -16.11 3.17
C VAL A 195 -18.12 -17.50 3.77
N GLN A 196 -19.08 -18.31 3.31
CA GLN A 196 -19.33 -19.63 3.88
C GLN A 196 -18.11 -20.54 3.68
N ARG A 197 -17.59 -20.63 2.44
CA ARG A 197 -16.37 -21.39 2.16
C ARG A 197 -15.16 -20.87 2.93
N ALA A 198 -15.05 -19.57 3.16
CA ALA A 198 -13.95 -19.01 3.95
C ALA A 198 -14.06 -19.38 5.44
N MET A 199 -15.27 -19.40 6.00
CA MET A 199 -15.53 -19.81 7.38
C MET A 199 -15.33 -21.31 7.59
N ASP A 200 -15.76 -22.14 6.62
CA ASP A 200 -15.68 -23.61 6.71
C ASP A 200 -14.26 -24.16 6.62
N LYS A 201 -13.30 -23.36 6.17
CA LYS A 201 -11.89 -23.76 6.21
C LYS A 201 -11.46 -23.95 7.68
N PRO A 202 -10.86 -25.10 8.03
CA PRO A 202 -10.34 -25.30 9.38
C PRO A 202 -9.25 -24.27 9.71
N LEU A 203 -9.12 -23.92 10.98
CA LEU A 203 -8.05 -23.04 11.42
C LEU A 203 -6.69 -23.75 11.28
N PRO A 204 -5.63 -23.06 10.82
CA PRO A 204 -4.32 -23.69 10.73
C PRO A 204 -3.81 -24.15 12.10
N THR A 205 -3.17 -25.32 12.14
CA THR A 205 -2.57 -25.87 13.37
C THR A 205 -1.16 -25.36 13.63
N ALA A 206 -0.47 -24.83 12.61
CA ALA A 206 0.87 -24.29 12.68
C ALA A 206 0.96 -22.92 11.96
N PRO A 207 1.92 -22.05 12.37
CA PRO A 207 2.17 -20.80 11.66
C PRO A 207 2.80 -21.04 10.29
N VAL A 208 2.59 -20.09 9.38
CA VAL A 208 3.32 -19.94 8.12
C VAL A 208 3.66 -18.46 8.02
N ARG A 209 4.92 -18.11 7.72
CA ARG A 209 5.31 -16.71 7.53
C ARG A 209 4.59 -16.15 6.31
N VAL A 210 3.95 -14.99 6.46
CA VAL A 210 3.31 -14.22 5.39
C VAL A 210 3.76 -12.76 5.47
N LYS A 211 3.38 -11.93 4.48
CA LYS A 211 3.81 -10.52 4.44
C LYS A 211 3.36 -9.74 5.67
N GLU A 212 2.15 -10.03 6.16
CA GLU A 212 1.55 -9.37 7.32
C GLU A 212 2.30 -9.68 8.63
N CYS A 213 3.20 -10.67 8.66
CA CYS A 213 4.03 -10.97 9.82
C CYS A 213 4.97 -9.82 10.18
N ALA A 214 5.40 -9.00 9.21
CA ALA A 214 6.34 -7.89 9.44
C ALA A 214 5.85 -6.85 10.47
N SER A 215 4.54 -6.70 10.63
CA SER A 215 3.93 -5.80 11.62
C SER A 215 3.00 -6.52 12.59
N CYS A 216 3.04 -7.86 12.62
CA CYS A 216 2.15 -8.67 13.45
C CYS A 216 2.65 -8.73 14.89
N ARG A 217 1.78 -8.40 15.86
CA ARG A 217 2.10 -8.49 17.29
C ARG A 217 2.54 -9.88 17.76
N PHE A 218 2.11 -10.93 17.07
CA PHE A 218 2.42 -12.32 17.41
C PHE A 218 3.65 -12.88 16.69
N TRP A 219 4.34 -12.05 15.88
CA TRP A 219 5.52 -12.50 15.15
C TRP A 219 6.55 -13.19 16.04
N PRO A 220 6.94 -12.66 17.22
CA PRO A 220 7.93 -13.32 18.08
C PRO A 220 7.57 -14.76 18.45
N LEU A 221 6.28 -15.05 18.69
CA LEU A 221 5.80 -16.39 19.01
C LEU A 221 5.82 -17.33 17.79
N CYS A 222 5.42 -16.81 16.63
CA CYS A 222 5.43 -17.56 15.38
C CYS A 222 6.86 -17.84 14.89
N GLU A 223 7.75 -16.85 14.98
CA GLU A 223 9.14 -16.91 14.52
C GLU A 223 9.91 -18.00 15.25
N GLN A 224 9.73 -18.13 16.57
CA GLN A 224 10.36 -19.20 17.35
C GLN A 224 9.97 -20.59 16.82
N LYS A 225 8.67 -20.83 16.60
CA LYS A 225 8.17 -22.11 16.07
C LYS A 225 8.68 -22.38 14.65
N LEU A 226 8.64 -21.37 13.78
CA LEU A 226 9.09 -21.47 12.40
C LEU A 226 10.60 -21.75 12.31
N THR A 227 11.40 -21.06 13.14
CA THR A 227 12.85 -21.24 13.20
C THR A 227 13.22 -22.62 13.73
N ALA A 228 12.55 -23.08 14.79
CA ALA A 228 12.78 -24.42 15.33
C ALA A 228 12.45 -25.54 14.33
N ALA A 229 11.43 -25.33 13.49
CA ALA A 229 11.04 -26.27 12.44
C ALA A 229 11.83 -26.10 11.12
N ASP A 230 12.74 -25.13 11.06
CA ASP A 230 13.39 -24.70 9.83
C ASP A 230 12.42 -24.44 8.66
N ASP A 231 11.24 -23.90 8.97
CA ASP A 231 10.11 -23.87 8.03
C ASP A 231 10.45 -23.06 6.77
N ILE A 232 10.17 -23.63 5.60
CA ILE A 232 10.47 -23.04 4.29
C ILE A 232 9.85 -21.65 4.10
N SER A 233 8.77 -21.32 4.81
CA SER A 233 8.13 -20.01 4.72
C SER A 233 8.99 -18.87 5.27
N LEU A 234 10.00 -19.16 6.11
CA LEU A 234 10.99 -18.16 6.53
C LEU A 234 11.68 -17.53 5.32
N PHE A 235 12.00 -18.34 4.31
CA PHE A 235 12.60 -17.89 3.05
C PHE A 235 11.52 -17.60 1.97
N LEU A 236 10.52 -18.47 1.82
CA LEU A 236 9.45 -18.36 0.82
C LEU A 236 8.08 -18.10 1.47
N PRO A 237 7.81 -16.86 1.95
CA PRO A 237 6.59 -16.54 2.67
C PRO A 237 5.32 -16.67 1.82
N GLY A 238 4.23 -17.03 2.49
CA GLY A 238 2.91 -17.24 1.93
C GLY A 238 2.88 -18.38 0.92
N ASP A 239 2.28 -18.09 -0.23
CA ASP A 239 2.07 -19.07 -1.29
C ASP A 239 3.32 -19.38 -2.11
N ARG A 240 4.39 -18.59 -1.96
CA ARG A 240 5.66 -18.83 -2.68
C ARG A 240 6.28 -20.19 -2.37
N GLY A 241 6.11 -20.68 -1.13
CA GLY A 241 6.57 -22.01 -0.72
C GLY A 241 5.64 -23.15 -1.10
N ARG A 242 4.42 -22.88 -1.58
CA ARG A 242 3.39 -23.91 -1.83
C ARG A 242 3.86 -24.99 -2.82
N PRO A 243 4.43 -24.66 -3.99
CA PRO A 243 4.87 -25.69 -4.95
C PRO A 243 5.95 -26.63 -4.40
N PHE A 244 6.75 -26.17 -3.44
CA PHE A 244 7.78 -26.98 -2.79
C PHE A 244 7.19 -27.88 -1.69
N ARG A 245 6.27 -27.34 -0.88
CA ARG A 245 5.55 -28.10 0.15
C ARG A 245 4.72 -29.23 -0.44
N GLU A 246 4.06 -29.01 -1.57
CA GLU A 246 3.30 -30.03 -2.30
C GLU A 246 4.19 -31.19 -2.80
N ARG A 247 5.51 -30.95 -2.91
CA ARG A 247 6.53 -31.95 -3.24
C ARG A 247 7.22 -32.55 -2.01
N GLY A 248 6.75 -32.25 -0.80
CA GLY A 248 7.35 -32.69 0.46
C GLY A 248 8.52 -31.85 0.97
N ILE A 249 8.92 -30.79 0.26
CA ILE A 249 10.01 -29.89 0.67
C ILE A 249 9.42 -28.82 1.59
N THR A 250 9.51 -29.06 2.90
CA THR A 250 8.87 -28.23 3.93
C THR A 250 9.85 -27.38 4.73
N THR A 251 11.15 -27.65 4.65
CA THR A 251 12.19 -26.88 5.34
C THR A 251 13.08 -26.11 4.37
N VAL A 252 13.76 -25.08 4.87
CA VAL A 252 14.77 -24.35 4.07
C VAL A 252 15.93 -25.28 3.74
N GLN A 253 16.38 -26.13 4.67
CA GLN A 253 17.47 -27.08 4.43
C GLN A 253 17.10 -28.09 3.34
N ALA A 254 15.88 -28.66 3.38
CA ALA A 254 15.44 -29.58 2.34
C ALA A 254 15.38 -28.91 0.96
N LEU A 255 15.10 -27.59 0.90
CA LEU A 255 15.16 -26.86 -0.36
C LEU A 255 16.61 -26.70 -0.85
N ILE A 256 17.56 -26.44 0.04
CA ILE A 256 18.99 -26.40 -0.30
C ILE A 256 19.44 -27.76 -0.85
N ASP A 257 19.15 -28.83 -0.10
CA ASP A 257 19.58 -30.19 -0.43
C ASP A 257 18.94 -30.73 -1.72
N ALA A 258 17.78 -30.21 -2.11
CA ALA A 258 17.09 -30.60 -3.33
C ALA A 258 17.75 -30.10 -4.63
N ASP A 259 18.71 -29.18 -4.54
CA ASP A 259 19.51 -28.65 -5.66
C ASP A 259 18.70 -28.31 -6.93
N LEU A 260 17.63 -27.54 -6.76
CA LEU A 260 16.68 -27.18 -7.82
C LEU A 260 17.11 -25.94 -8.61
N GLY A 261 18.42 -25.68 -8.70
CA GLY A 261 18.97 -24.50 -9.36
C GLY A 261 18.84 -23.22 -8.52
N GLU A 262 18.34 -22.13 -9.12
CA GLU A 262 18.32 -20.80 -8.48
C GLU A 262 17.58 -20.78 -7.12
N PRO A 263 16.40 -21.41 -6.92
CA PRO A 263 15.73 -21.43 -5.62
C PRO A 263 16.57 -22.03 -4.49
N SER A 264 17.29 -23.13 -4.75
CA SER A 264 18.14 -23.80 -3.76
C SER A 264 19.39 -22.97 -3.45
N ARG A 265 19.98 -22.34 -4.47
CA ARG A 265 21.12 -21.43 -4.30
C ARG A 265 20.74 -20.17 -3.51
N LEU A 266 19.56 -19.60 -3.75
CA LEU A 266 19.05 -18.49 -2.96
C LEU A 266 18.69 -18.91 -1.53
N ALA A 267 18.20 -20.13 -1.32
CA ALA A 267 17.97 -20.67 0.03
C ALA A 267 19.31 -20.83 0.79
N ALA A 268 20.37 -21.28 0.11
CA ALA A 268 21.71 -21.40 0.69
C ALA A 268 22.29 -20.02 1.04
N ALA A 269 22.17 -19.05 0.14
CA ALA A 269 22.56 -17.67 0.40
C ALA A 269 21.78 -17.06 1.58
N TRP A 270 20.47 -17.31 1.65
CA TRP A 270 19.63 -16.88 2.78
C TRP A 270 20.15 -17.47 4.09
N ARG A 271 20.46 -18.77 4.12
CA ARG A 271 21.03 -19.47 5.28
C ARG A 271 22.37 -18.88 5.72
N ALA A 272 23.22 -18.55 4.75
CA ALA A 272 24.53 -17.97 4.99
C ALA A 272 24.49 -16.46 5.31
N GLY A 273 23.31 -15.83 5.31
CA GLY A 273 23.17 -14.38 5.50
C GLY A 273 23.69 -13.54 4.32
N GLN A 274 23.86 -14.15 3.14
CA GLN A 274 24.29 -13.45 1.93
C GLN A 274 23.12 -12.69 1.30
N THR A 275 23.29 -11.38 1.14
CA THR A 275 22.22 -10.50 0.65
C THR A 275 22.03 -10.58 -0.86
N LEU A 276 23.13 -10.73 -1.60
CA LEU A 276 23.14 -10.72 -3.07
C LEU A 276 24.06 -11.82 -3.61
N LEU A 277 23.66 -12.37 -4.75
CA LEU A 277 24.44 -13.23 -5.61
C LEU A 277 24.47 -12.62 -7.02
N ARG A 278 25.63 -12.65 -7.68
CA ARG A 278 25.83 -12.11 -9.02
C ARG A 278 25.35 -13.10 -10.06
N ARG A 279 24.38 -12.71 -10.88
CA ARG A 279 23.82 -13.52 -11.98
C ARG A 279 24.49 -13.25 -13.32
N GLY A 280 24.94 -12.02 -13.55
CA GLY A 280 25.50 -11.61 -14.84
C GLY A 280 26.37 -10.36 -14.70
N ASP A 281 26.63 -9.71 -15.83
CA ASP A 281 27.46 -8.51 -15.87
C ASP A 281 26.83 -7.35 -15.10
N THR A 282 27.66 -6.53 -14.46
CA THR A 282 27.25 -5.40 -13.61
C THR A 282 27.27 -4.07 -14.36
N VAL A 283 27.18 -4.10 -15.69
CA VAL A 283 27.31 -2.92 -16.54
C VAL A 283 26.13 -1.96 -16.36
N VAL A 284 26.44 -0.71 -16.05
CA VAL A 284 25.51 0.42 -15.95
C VAL A 284 25.95 1.50 -16.93
N PRO A 285 25.03 2.10 -17.72
CA PRO A 285 25.34 3.23 -18.58
C PRO A 285 25.99 4.36 -17.80
N ARG A 286 27.03 4.97 -18.36
CA ARG A 286 27.78 6.09 -17.77
C ARG A 286 27.75 7.27 -18.72
N ALA A 287 27.87 8.46 -18.17
CA ALA A 287 27.95 9.71 -18.91
C ALA A 287 28.99 10.66 -18.29
N ASP A 288 29.37 11.70 -19.03
CA ASP A 288 30.29 12.73 -18.53
C ASP A 288 29.63 13.57 -17.43
N VAL A 289 28.33 13.82 -17.54
CA VAL A 289 27.50 14.54 -16.57
C VAL A 289 26.39 13.62 -16.09
N GLU A 290 26.39 13.33 -14.80
CA GLU A 290 25.52 12.32 -14.18
C GLU A 290 24.71 12.93 -13.02
N VAL A 291 23.42 12.66 -13.01
CA VAL A 291 22.48 13.14 -11.96
C VAL A 291 21.70 11.97 -11.40
N ASP A 292 21.74 11.74 -10.10
CA ASP A 292 20.87 10.75 -9.46
C ASP A 292 19.61 11.48 -8.94
N VAL A 293 18.42 10.91 -9.13
CA VAL A 293 17.11 11.55 -8.87
C VAL A 293 16.22 10.60 -8.08
N ASP A 294 15.50 11.15 -7.12
CA ASP A 294 14.45 10.47 -6.36
C ASP A 294 13.31 11.46 -6.05
N MET A 295 12.13 10.96 -5.67
CA MET A 295 11.00 11.81 -5.31
C MET A 295 10.13 11.24 -4.20
N GLU A 296 9.51 12.15 -3.45
CA GLU A 296 8.52 11.80 -2.45
C GLU A 296 7.11 12.25 -2.87
N ALA A 297 6.18 11.31 -2.74
CA ALA A 297 4.78 11.55 -3.03
C ALA A 297 3.88 11.20 -1.85
N TYR A 298 2.83 12.00 -1.68
CA TYR A 298 1.84 11.74 -0.65
C TYR A 298 0.68 10.94 -1.22
N MET A 299 0.75 9.62 -1.01
CA MET A 299 -0.23 8.66 -1.52
C MET A 299 -0.45 8.86 -3.02
N ASP A 300 -1.64 9.27 -3.42
CA ASP A 300 -1.98 9.58 -4.81
C ASP A 300 -2.40 11.06 -4.98
N GLN A 301 -2.09 11.92 -4.01
CA GLN A 301 -2.43 13.34 -4.08
C GLN A 301 -1.46 14.11 -4.99
N GLY A 302 -0.17 13.94 -4.77
CA GLY A 302 0.89 14.72 -5.41
C GLY A 302 2.31 14.33 -5.02
N ALA A 303 3.28 14.68 -5.87
CA ALA A 303 4.69 14.66 -5.54
C ALA A 303 5.06 15.99 -4.89
N TYR A 304 5.55 15.96 -3.65
CA TYR A 304 5.85 17.18 -2.89
C TYR A 304 7.36 17.49 -2.83
N LEU A 305 8.22 16.51 -3.11
CA LEU A 305 9.66 16.66 -3.11
C LEU A 305 10.25 15.92 -4.31
N TRP A 306 11.10 16.60 -5.06
CA TRP A 306 12.02 15.99 -6.03
C TRP A 306 13.43 16.32 -5.56
N GLY A 307 14.30 15.32 -5.44
CA GLY A 307 15.69 15.49 -5.06
C GLY A 307 16.62 15.10 -6.20
N ALA A 308 17.73 15.81 -6.31
CA ALA A 308 18.79 15.48 -7.24
C ALA A 308 20.16 15.51 -6.57
N TRP A 309 21.03 14.56 -6.89
CA TRP A 309 22.43 14.57 -6.48
C TRP A 309 23.27 14.90 -7.70
N PHE A 310 23.93 16.04 -7.63
CA PHE A 310 24.70 16.58 -8.74
C PHE A 310 25.93 17.31 -8.21
N GLU A 311 27.09 17.05 -8.82
CA GLU A 311 28.39 17.64 -8.43
C GLU A 311 28.72 17.51 -6.93
N GLY A 312 28.34 16.40 -6.31
CA GLY A 312 28.63 16.13 -4.89
C GLY A 312 27.73 16.86 -3.90
N ALA A 313 26.64 17.49 -4.38
CA ALA A 313 25.67 18.17 -3.55
C ALA A 313 24.24 17.67 -3.82
N TYR A 314 23.41 17.74 -2.78
CA TYR A 314 21.97 17.47 -2.85
C TYR A 314 21.20 18.75 -3.19
N HIS A 315 20.32 18.67 -4.18
CA HIS A 315 19.50 19.76 -4.71
C HIS A 315 18.00 19.41 -4.54
N PRO A 316 17.33 19.92 -3.48
CA PRO A 316 15.91 19.66 -3.25
C PRO A 316 14.98 20.66 -3.95
N PHE A 317 13.90 20.15 -4.51
CA PHE A 317 12.74 20.90 -5.02
C PHE A 317 11.51 20.49 -4.23
N VAL A 318 11.15 21.29 -3.21
CA VAL A 318 10.13 20.95 -2.23
C VAL A 318 9.00 21.96 -2.16
N THR A 319 7.78 21.47 -1.94
CA THR A 319 6.62 22.28 -1.54
C THR A 319 6.01 21.77 -0.24
N TRP A 320 5.75 22.69 0.68
CA TRP A 320 5.04 22.43 1.93
C TRP A 320 3.59 22.91 1.90
N GLU A 321 3.11 23.32 0.72
CA GLU A 321 1.73 23.73 0.51
C GLU A 321 0.81 22.53 0.20
N PRO A 322 -0.52 22.69 0.28
CA PRO A 322 -1.46 21.65 -0.15
C PRO A 322 -1.20 21.18 -1.60
N LEU A 323 -1.23 19.86 -1.79
CA LEU A 323 -0.99 19.25 -3.10
C LEU A 323 -2.21 19.36 -4.01
N GLY A 324 -1.94 19.34 -5.31
CA GLY A 324 -2.92 19.42 -6.37
C GLY A 324 -3.28 20.83 -6.83
N GLY A 325 -2.69 21.85 -6.23
CA GLY A 325 -2.80 23.24 -6.67
C GLY A 325 -1.53 23.79 -7.31
N ARG A 326 -1.48 25.12 -7.41
CA ARG A 326 -0.39 25.90 -8.04
C ARG A 326 0.99 25.62 -7.46
N ALA A 327 1.09 25.45 -6.14
CA ALA A 327 2.37 25.22 -5.48
C ALA A 327 3.03 23.88 -5.88
N GLU A 328 2.23 22.83 -6.13
CA GLU A 328 2.76 21.56 -6.67
C GLU A 328 3.23 21.73 -8.12
N ALA A 329 2.45 22.45 -8.92
CA ALA A 329 2.78 22.75 -10.32
C ALA A 329 4.11 23.49 -10.45
N GLU A 330 4.27 24.58 -9.70
CA GLU A 330 5.50 25.38 -9.66
C GLU A 330 6.69 24.57 -9.17
N ASN A 331 6.50 23.68 -8.19
CA ASN A 331 7.56 22.83 -7.68
C ASN A 331 8.08 21.85 -8.76
N PHE A 332 7.17 21.15 -9.42
CA PHE A 332 7.52 20.24 -10.52
C PHE A 332 8.20 20.98 -11.68
N ALA A 333 7.65 22.14 -12.09
CA ALA A 333 8.23 22.93 -13.17
C ALA A 333 9.65 23.44 -12.85
N LYS A 334 9.94 23.79 -11.58
CA LYS A 334 11.29 24.19 -11.14
C LYS A 334 12.29 23.04 -11.29
N PHE A 335 11.94 21.85 -10.78
CA PHE A 335 12.76 20.65 -10.93
C PHE A 335 13.00 20.31 -12.40
N TRP A 336 11.93 20.27 -13.19
CA TRP A 336 11.99 19.92 -14.61
C TRP A 336 12.90 20.87 -15.40
N ARG A 337 12.69 22.17 -15.25
CA ARG A 337 13.48 23.20 -15.92
C ARG A 337 14.96 23.10 -15.56
N TRP A 338 15.28 22.88 -14.28
CA TRP A 338 16.66 22.71 -13.84
C TRP A 338 17.32 21.50 -14.52
N LEU A 339 16.64 20.34 -14.54
CA LEU A 339 17.18 19.11 -15.12
C LEU A 339 17.41 19.26 -16.63
N MET A 340 16.44 19.82 -17.35
CA MET A 340 16.54 20.01 -18.81
C MET A 340 17.57 21.07 -19.19
N GLN A 341 17.69 22.16 -18.43
CA GLN A 341 18.76 23.15 -18.64
C GLN A 341 20.15 22.55 -18.45
N LEU A 342 20.32 21.68 -17.44
CA LEU A 342 21.57 20.98 -17.22
C LEU A 342 21.90 20.02 -18.38
N ARG A 343 20.91 19.27 -18.85
CA ARG A 343 21.01 18.39 -20.03
C ARG A 343 21.40 19.17 -21.28
N ASP A 344 20.71 20.26 -21.59
CA ASP A 344 20.97 21.07 -22.78
C ASP A 344 22.37 21.71 -22.74
N LYS A 345 22.78 22.22 -21.58
CA LYS A 345 24.13 22.75 -21.37
C LYS A 345 25.19 21.67 -21.60
N THR A 346 24.96 20.47 -21.08
CA THR A 346 25.87 19.32 -21.25
C THR A 346 26.06 18.99 -22.73
N HIS A 347 24.97 18.91 -23.49
CA HIS A 347 25.04 18.65 -24.92
C HIS A 347 25.68 19.80 -25.71
N ALA A 348 25.44 21.05 -25.32
CA ALA A 348 26.08 22.22 -25.93
C ALA A 348 27.62 22.22 -25.71
N GLU A 349 28.10 21.60 -24.63
CA GLU A 349 29.52 21.37 -24.35
C GLU A 349 30.10 20.13 -25.07
N GLY A 350 29.29 19.40 -25.85
CA GLY A 350 29.69 18.17 -26.54
C GLY A 350 29.90 16.97 -25.61
N LYS A 351 29.37 17.04 -24.38
CA LYS A 351 29.45 15.98 -23.37
C LYS A 351 28.19 15.11 -23.39
N THR A 352 28.31 13.91 -22.87
CA THR A 352 27.18 12.99 -22.65
C THR A 352 26.47 13.27 -21.33
N PHE A 353 25.15 13.12 -21.30
CA PHE A 353 24.30 13.32 -20.13
C PHE A 353 23.59 12.02 -19.72
N ALA A 354 23.47 11.75 -18.42
CA ALA A 354 22.57 10.71 -17.90
C ALA A 354 21.98 11.10 -16.55
N ALA A 355 20.67 10.88 -16.40
CA ALA A 355 19.97 10.97 -15.14
C ALA A 355 19.48 9.57 -14.72
N TYR A 356 19.66 9.24 -13.44
CA TYR A 356 19.37 7.94 -12.88
C TYR A 356 18.27 8.07 -11.84
N CYS A 357 17.38 7.10 -11.77
CA CYS A 357 16.57 6.86 -10.59
C CYS A 357 16.77 5.41 -10.15
N TYR A 358 16.49 5.11 -8.88
CA TYR A 358 16.58 3.72 -8.46
C TYR A 358 15.54 2.89 -9.20
N SER A 359 14.27 3.27 -9.23
CA SER A 359 13.21 2.47 -9.87
C SER A 359 12.16 3.35 -10.55
N ALA A 360 12.33 3.60 -11.85
CA ALA A 360 11.59 4.57 -12.66
C ALA A 360 10.05 4.48 -12.64
N HIS A 361 9.44 3.42 -12.09
CA HIS A 361 7.98 3.28 -12.05
C HIS A 361 7.29 4.46 -11.34
N GLY A 362 7.81 4.89 -10.19
CA GLY A 362 7.22 5.97 -9.39
C GLY A 362 7.44 7.33 -10.02
N GLU A 363 8.68 7.62 -10.38
CA GLU A 363 9.18 8.86 -10.95
C GLU A 363 8.49 9.11 -12.29
N ASN A 364 8.44 8.11 -13.18
CA ASN A 364 7.74 8.23 -14.46
C ASN A 364 6.25 8.44 -14.27
N HIS A 365 5.64 7.82 -13.24
CA HIS A 365 4.23 8.05 -12.94
C HIS A 365 3.98 9.51 -12.58
N TRP A 366 4.79 10.08 -11.69
CA TRP A 366 4.61 11.45 -11.22
C TRP A 366 5.06 12.51 -12.21
N MET A 367 6.10 12.30 -13.00
CA MET A 367 6.48 13.20 -14.09
C MET A 367 5.33 13.33 -15.10
N ARG A 368 4.82 12.19 -15.62
CA ARG A 368 3.69 12.18 -16.57
C ARG A 368 2.44 12.80 -15.97
N ARG A 369 2.07 12.39 -14.76
CA ARG A 369 0.89 12.90 -14.07
C ARG A 369 1.02 14.42 -13.91
N SER A 370 2.18 14.93 -13.47
CA SER A 370 2.35 16.35 -13.16
C SER A 370 2.25 17.21 -14.41
N ALA A 371 2.90 16.79 -15.51
CA ALA A 371 2.72 17.44 -16.82
C ALA A 371 1.25 17.46 -17.26
N GLN A 372 0.57 16.30 -17.19
CA GLN A 372 -0.85 16.20 -17.57
C GLN A 372 -1.78 17.07 -16.71
N ARG A 373 -1.57 17.09 -15.39
CA ARG A 373 -2.47 17.79 -14.47
C ARG A 373 -2.27 19.29 -14.46
N PHE A 374 -1.04 19.77 -14.68
CA PHE A 374 -0.71 21.19 -14.48
C PHE A 374 -0.40 21.94 -15.77
N ARG A 375 0.06 21.25 -16.82
CA ARG A 375 0.37 21.84 -18.13
C ARG A 375 1.42 22.97 -18.12
N GLU A 376 2.17 23.11 -17.02
CA GLU A 376 3.35 24.00 -16.92
C GLU A 376 4.58 23.44 -17.64
N VAL A 377 4.59 22.12 -17.89
CA VAL A 377 5.60 21.38 -18.65
C VAL A 377 4.85 20.57 -19.72
N ASP A 378 5.38 20.52 -20.94
CA ASP A 378 4.76 19.76 -22.03
C ASP A 378 4.85 18.25 -21.75
N GLU A 379 3.72 17.56 -21.88
CA GLU A 379 3.64 16.10 -21.74
C GLU A 379 4.54 15.37 -22.75
N ARG A 380 4.75 15.95 -23.94
CA ARG A 380 5.61 15.37 -24.99
C ARG A 380 7.08 15.41 -24.61
N GLU A 381 7.55 16.53 -24.08
CA GLU A 381 8.93 16.69 -23.61
C GLU A 381 9.24 15.69 -22.49
N VAL A 382 8.28 15.48 -21.58
CA VAL A 382 8.40 14.46 -20.53
C VAL A 382 8.51 13.05 -21.13
N GLU A 383 7.64 12.70 -22.07
CA GLU A 383 7.65 11.37 -22.68
C GLU A 383 8.92 11.10 -23.48
N GLU A 384 9.42 12.11 -24.22
CA GLU A 384 10.67 12.04 -24.96
C GLU A 384 11.86 11.79 -24.03
N PHE A 385 11.96 12.52 -22.92
CA PHE A 385 13.05 12.35 -21.97
C PHE A 385 13.02 10.97 -21.27
N ILE A 386 11.89 10.56 -20.69
CA ILE A 386 11.80 9.30 -19.94
C ILE A 386 11.88 8.05 -20.81
N SER A 387 11.70 8.20 -22.13
CA SER A 387 11.90 7.13 -23.12
C SER A 387 13.31 7.12 -23.72
N SER A 388 14.11 8.16 -23.45
CA SER A 388 15.48 8.29 -23.95
C SER A 388 16.44 7.37 -23.18
N PRO A 389 17.60 7.02 -23.75
CA PRO A 389 18.64 6.28 -23.03
C PRO A 389 19.30 7.11 -21.91
N GLU A 390 19.06 8.42 -21.85
CA GLU A 390 19.61 9.33 -20.84
C GLU A 390 18.83 9.27 -19.53
N TRP A 391 17.63 8.66 -19.51
CA TRP A 391 16.89 8.36 -18.29
C TRP A 391 17.04 6.88 -17.91
N VAL A 392 17.85 6.60 -16.89
CA VAL A 392 18.31 5.25 -16.56
C VAL A 392 17.58 4.71 -15.32
N ASP A 393 16.84 3.62 -15.50
CA ASP A 393 16.26 2.81 -14.42
C ASP A 393 17.34 1.87 -13.84
N LEU A 394 17.98 2.27 -12.73
CA LEU A 394 19.06 1.49 -12.12
C LEU A 394 18.59 0.12 -11.63
N PHE A 395 17.35 0.01 -11.15
CA PHE A 395 16.76 -1.24 -10.66
C PHE A 395 16.59 -2.27 -11.80
N ALA A 396 16.38 -1.82 -13.04
CA ALA A 396 16.42 -2.71 -14.20
C ALA A 396 17.81 -3.34 -14.40
N HIS A 397 18.88 -2.58 -14.19
CA HIS A 397 20.26 -3.11 -14.23
C HIS A 397 20.52 -4.04 -13.04
N VAL A 398 20.17 -3.64 -11.81
CA VAL A 398 20.30 -4.48 -10.60
C VAL A 398 19.60 -5.83 -10.78
N LYS A 399 18.38 -5.86 -11.31
CA LYS A 399 17.62 -7.11 -11.55
C LYS A 399 18.27 -8.04 -12.58
N ARG A 400 19.00 -7.50 -13.56
CA ARG A 400 19.75 -8.30 -14.53
C ARG A 400 21.03 -8.86 -13.92
N SER A 401 21.74 -8.04 -13.14
CA SER A 401 23.04 -8.37 -12.59
C SER A 401 22.99 -9.25 -11.34
N PHE A 402 21.92 -9.19 -10.56
CA PHE A 402 21.84 -9.86 -9.24
C PHE A 402 20.57 -10.67 -9.01
N ALA A 403 20.69 -11.61 -8.09
CA ALA A 403 19.59 -12.27 -7.40
C ALA A 403 19.82 -12.16 -5.88
N GLY A 404 18.77 -12.08 -5.08
CA GLY A 404 18.90 -11.88 -3.64
C GLY A 404 17.74 -12.49 -2.87
N PRO A 405 18.00 -13.23 -1.77
CA PRO A 405 16.94 -13.87 -0.99
C PRO A 405 16.04 -12.88 -0.24
N PHE A 406 16.51 -11.64 -0.03
CA PHE A 406 15.79 -10.58 0.67
C PHE A 406 15.15 -9.55 -0.28
N GLY A 407 15.16 -9.83 -1.59
CA GLY A 407 14.78 -8.88 -2.63
C GLY A 407 15.95 -8.02 -3.09
N LEU A 408 15.64 -7.06 -3.96
CA LEU A 408 16.61 -6.22 -4.65
C LEU A 408 16.24 -4.74 -4.55
N GLY A 409 15.58 -4.32 -3.46
CA GLY A 409 15.24 -2.91 -3.25
C GLY A 409 16.45 -2.09 -2.83
N LEU A 410 16.36 -0.76 -2.93
CA LEU A 410 17.48 0.16 -2.63
C LEU A 410 18.04 -0.07 -1.23
N LYS A 411 17.17 -0.16 -0.23
CA LYS A 411 17.52 -0.44 1.18
C LYS A 411 18.16 -1.83 1.41
N VAL A 412 18.08 -2.73 0.43
CA VAL A 412 18.75 -4.05 0.48
C VAL A 412 20.09 -4.00 -0.23
N VAL A 413 20.18 -3.32 -1.38
CA VAL A 413 21.39 -3.31 -2.23
C VAL A 413 22.41 -2.28 -1.76
N ALA A 414 21.99 -1.08 -1.37
CA ALA A 414 22.92 0.00 -1.02
C ALA A 414 23.82 -0.34 0.19
N PRO A 415 23.36 -1.04 1.26
CA PRO A 415 24.24 -1.49 2.33
C PRO A 415 25.35 -2.43 1.86
N VAL A 416 25.06 -3.31 0.88
CA VAL A 416 26.08 -4.18 0.27
C VAL A 416 27.09 -3.37 -0.52
N ALA A 417 26.65 -2.28 -1.15
CA ALA A 417 27.52 -1.30 -1.82
C ALA A 417 28.28 -0.38 -0.84
N GLY A 418 28.11 -0.55 0.48
CA GLY A 418 28.80 0.22 1.51
C GLY A 418 28.07 1.48 1.99
N PHE A 419 26.86 1.74 1.51
CA PHE A 419 26.06 2.89 1.95
C PHE A 419 25.40 2.64 3.32
N ARG A 420 25.35 3.67 4.16
CA ARG A 420 24.61 3.65 5.44
C ARG A 420 23.76 4.90 5.52
N TRP A 421 22.46 4.72 5.77
CA TRP A 421 21.58 5.85 6.03
C TRP A 421 21.93 6.47 7.40
N PRO A 422 21.87 7.81 7.53
CA PRO A 422 22.14 8.49 8.80
C PRO A 422 21.12 8.16 9.91
N GLU A 423 19.86 7.89 9.55
CA GLU A 423 18.78 7.48 10.46
C GLU A 423 18.28 6.07 10.08
N GLU A 424 18.33 5.12 11.00
CA GLU A 424 17.90 3.72 10.76
C GLU A 424 16.37 3.55 10.76
N ASP A 425 15.62 4.47 11.37
CA ASP A 425 14.20 4.26 11.70
C ASP A 425 13.18 4.96 10.77
N PHE A 426 13.61 5.79 9.80
CA PHE A 426 12.66 6.51 8.94
C PHE A 426 12.34 5.71 7.66
N ASP A 427 11.11 5.22 7.56
CA ASP A 427 10.60 4.48 6.40
C ASP A 427 9.49 5.23 5.62
N GLY A 428 9.06 4.65 4.49
CA GLY A 428 8.01 5.25 3.66
C GLY A 428 6.62 5.31 4.30
N GLU A 429 6.32 4.50 5.33
CA GLU A 429 5.07 4.64 6.10
C GLU A 429 5.17 5.76 7.13
N GLU A 430 6.37 5.99 7.70
CA GLU A 430 6.67 7.12 8.57
C GLU A 430 6.73 8.44 7.81
N SER A 431 7.28 8.48 6.60
CA SER A 431 7.37 9.69 5.76
C SER A 431 5.99 10.27 5.42
N VAL A 432 5.00 9.41 5.20
CA VAL A 432 3.60 9.80 5.02
C VAL A 432 3.03 10.44 6.30
N ASN A 433 3.35 9.94 7.49
CA ASN A 433 2.89 10.54 8.76
C ASN A 433 3.61 11.84 9.07
N ALA A 434 4.92 11.88 8.80
CA ALA A 434 5.76 13.05 8.92
C ALA A 434 5.19 14.23 8.12
N ARG A 435 4.66 13.98 6.92
CA ARG A 435 4.07 15.05 6.11
C ARG A 435 2.94 15.81 6.81
N ARG A 436 2.08 15.15 7.60
CA ARG A 436 1.01 15.87 8.33
C ARG A 436 1.59 16.85 9.37
N LYS A 437 2.66 16.44 10.06
CA LYS A 437 3.38 17.29 11.02
C LYS A 437 4.18 18.39 10.33
N ALA A 438 4.80 18.08 9.18
CA ALA A 438 5.52 19.04 8.36
C ALA A 438 4.59 20.15 7.80
N LEU A 439 3.36 19.79 7.42
CA LEU A 439 2.31 20.75 7.04
C LEU A 439 1.87 21.62 8.22
N ALA A 440 1.88 21.08 9.44
CA ALA A 440 1.60 21.83 10.67
C ALA A 440 2.76 22.77 11.09
N GLY A 441 3.83 22.86 10.30
CA GLY A 441 4.94 23.78 10.51
C GLY A 441 6.12 23.23 11.33
N ASP A 442 6.14 21.92 11.62
CA ASP A 442 7.25 21.30 12.34
C ASP A 442 8.51 21.22 11.46
N MET A 443 9.44 22.13 11.69
CA MET A 443 10.69 22.25 10.94
C MET A 443 11.61 21.05 11.12
N SER A 444 11.58 20.38 12.27
CA SER A 444 12.39 19.17 12.50
C SER A 444 11.94 18.05 11.56
N VAL A 445 10.63 17.92 11.37
CA VAL A 445 10.06 16.89 10.49
C VAL A 445 10.30 17.22 9.01
N ARG A 446 10.27 18.52 8.65
CA ARG A 446 10.65 18.96 7.29
C ARG A 446 12.08 18.60 6.96
N GLN A 447 13.01 18.83 7.89
CA GLN A 447 14.42 18.48 7.69
C GLN A 447 14.60 16.96 7.55
N ARG A 448 13.96 16.16 8.41
CA ARG A 448 14.02 14.69 8.32
C ARG A 448 13.52 14.15 6.97
N LEU A 449 12.49 14.74 6.39
CA LEU A 449 12.01 14.38 5.05
C LEU A 449 13.02 14.70 3.95
N LEU A 450 13.76 15.80 4.07
CA LEU A 450 14.83 16.17 3.13
C LEU A 450 16.03 15.24 3.28
N ASP A 451 16.44 14.93 4.51
CA ASP A 451 17.56 14.04 4.80
C ASP A 451 17.28 12.61 4.31
N TYR A 452 16.03 12.16 4.45
CA TYR A 452 15.57 10.88 3.92
C TYR A 452 15.73 10.78 2.41
N ASN A 453 15.17 11.75 1.67
CA ASN A 453 15.26 11.76 0.21
C ASN A 453 16.71 11.98 -0.26
N ALA A 454 17.49 12.85 0.41
CA ALA A 454 18.92 13.00 0.14
C ALA A 454 19.68 11.67 0.30
N GLY A 455 19.32 10.88 1.31
CA GLY A 455 19.83 9.54 1.54
C GLY A 455 19.53 8.59 0.38
N ASP A 456 18.30 8.54 -0.12
CA ASP A 456 17.90 7.64 -1.21
C ASP A 456 18.53 8.05 -2.56
N VAL A 457 18.66 9.34 -2.84
CA VAL A 457 19.39 9.83 -4.02
C VAL A 457 20.87 9.45 -3.93
N HIS A 458 21.52 9.69 -2.78
CA HIS A 458 22.93 9.36 -2.59
C HIS A 458 23.17 7.85 -2.62
N ALA A 459 22.28 7.05 -2.04
CA ALA A 459 22.33 5.60 -2.09
C ALA A 459 22.29 5.09 -3.54
N THR A 460 21.45 5.69 -4.39
CA THR A 460 21.36 5.37 -5.82
C THR A 460 22.70 5.58 -6.53
N ARG A 461 23.35 6.72 -6.28
CA ARG A 461 24.71 6.99 -6.77
C ARG A 461 25.71 5.93 -6.33
N ILE A 462 25.74 5.60 -5.04
CA ILE A 462 26.69 4.64 -4.48
C ILE A 462 26.49 3.25 -5.09
N VAL A 463 25.25 2.81 -5.30
CA VAL A 463 24.96 1.55 -5.99
C VAL A 463 25.48 1.58 -7.43
N ARG A 464 25.26 2.68 -8.15
CA ARG A 464 25.74 2.86 -9.53
C ARG A 464 27.26 2.80 -9.63
N GLU A 465 27.98 3.51 -8.76
CA GLU A 465 29.44 3.48 -8.68
C GLU A 465 29.95 2.08 -8.34
N TRP A 466 29.34 1.42 -7.35
CA TRP A 466 29.69 0.06 -6.95
C TRP A 466 29.47 -0.99 -8.06
N MET A 467 28.35 -0.90 -8.80
CA MET A 467 28.11 -1.78 -9.96
C MET A 467 29.14 -1.55 -11.07
N THR A 468 29.51 -0.28 -11.31
CA THR A 468 30.54 0.08 -12.30
C THR A 468 31.91 -0.50 -11.92
N ALA A 469 32.22 -0.57 -10.62
CA ALA A 469 33.44 -1.19 -10.11
C ALA A 469 33.43 -2.74 -10.14
N GLY A 470 32.42 -3.37 -10.76
CA GLY A 470 32.31 -4.82 -10.86
C GLY A 470 31.59 -5.49 -9.67
N ALA A 471 30.94 -4.69 -8.82
CA ALA A 471 30.26 -5.13 -7.60
C ALA A 471 31.15 -5.99 -6.69
N PRO A 472 32.29 -5.42 -6.20
CA PRO A 472 33.23 -6.16 -5.37
C PRO A 472 32.55 -6.72 -4.12
N GLY A 473 32.96 -7.92 -3.71
CA GLY A 473 32.45 -8.61 -2.52
C GLY A 473 31.20 -9.46 -2.73
N VAL A 474 30.63 -9.51 -3.94
CA VAL A 474 29.45 -10.34 -4.24
C VAL A 474 29.86 -11.69 -4.84
N SER A 475 29.40 -12.78 -4.24
CA SER A 475 29.60 -14.14 -4.75
C SER A 475 28.79 -14.39 -6.03
N GLN A 476 29.29 -15.25 -6.92
CA GLN A 476 28.53 -15.69 -8.09
C GLN A 476 27.31 -16.52 -7.67
N LEU A 477 26.21 -16.36 -8.40
CA LEU A 477 25.03 -17.20 -8.30
C LEU A 477 25.33 -18.60 -8.81
#